data_AF-A0A831SKP4-F1
#
_entry.id   AF-A0A831SKP4-F1
#
_cell.length_a   1.000
_cell.length_b   1.000
_cell.length_c   1.000
_cell.angle_alpha   90.00
_cell.angle_beta   90.00
_cell.angle_gamma   90.00
#
_symmetry.space_group_name_H-M   'P 1'
#
loop_
_entity.id
_entity.type
_entity.pdbx_description
1 polymer ?
#
loop_
_entity_poly.entity_id
_entity_poly.type
_entity_poly.pdbx_seq_one_letter_code
_entity_poly.pdbx_strand_id
1 'polypeptide(L)'
;MMARPISKDLIQKARELVLCGNSKNSVAKQLGIGITTIYKHTSDIPGNKHTKLDKITIQRIREEVLNDKSKYQIAKDRGLRFGTVYYHTQDLPNRVYREEGIQGEVLNLLKQLMKEGYVLSTEEKSFRLT
;
A
#
# COMPACT_ATOMS: atom_id res chain seq x y z
N MET A 1 36.15 -3.14 21.92
CA MET A 1 35.26 -4.18 21.37
C MET A 1 35.24 -4.03 19.85
N MET A 2 35.63 -5.06 19.11
CA MET A 2 35.58 -5.04 17.64
C MET A 2 34.12 -5.17 17.18
N ALA A 3 33.64 -4.20 16.40
CA ALA A 3 32.28 -4.25 15.85
C ALA A 3 32.15 -5.47 14.92
N ARG A 4 31.16 -6.32 15.17
CA ARG A 4 30.87 -7.46 14.29
C ARG A 4 30.41 -6.93 12.92
N PRO A 5 30.90 -7.48 11.81
CA PRO A 5 30.41 -7.12 10.49
C PRO A 5 28.92 -7.49 10.39
N ILE A 6 28.12 -6.60 9.81
CA ILE A 6 26.69 -6.82 9.58
C ILE A 6 26.52 -7.96 8.58
N SER A 7 25.51 -8.81 8.82
CA SER A 7 25.16 -9.90 7.90
C SER A 7 24.80 -9.36 6.51
N LYS A 8 25.29 -10.04 5.47
CA LYS A 8 24.97 -9.71 4.08
C LYS A 8 23.46 -9.73 3.82
N ASP A 9 22.72 -10.62 4.49
CA ASP A 9 21.26 -10.72 4.34
C ASP A 9 20.52 -9.48 4.87
N LEU A 10 21.02 -8.90 5.97
CA LEU A 10 20.47 -7.67 6.53
C LEU A 10 20.72 -6.47 5.61
N ILE A 11 21.89 -6.42 4.96
CA ILE A 11 22.21 -5.39 3.98
C ILE A 11 21.33 -5.54 2.73
N GLN A 12 21.13 -6.76 2.26
CA GLN A 12 20.29 -7.05 1.11
C GLN A 12 18.84 -6.61 1.37
N LYS A 13 18.28 -6.98 2.52
CA LYS A 13 16.94 -6.56 2.95
C LYS A 13 16.82 -5.04 3.11
N ALA A 14 17.86 -4.38 3.62
CA ALA A 14 17.91 -2.93 3.70
C ALA A 14 17.86 -2.27 2.32
N ARG A 15 18.61 -2.80 1.34
CA ARG A 15 18.62 -2.31 -0.05
C ARG A 15 17.25 -2.47 -0.71
N GLU A 16 16.61 -3.63 -0.55
CA GLU A 16 15.26 -3.89 -1.07
C GLU A 16 14.24 -2.89 -0.53
N LEU A 17 14.22 -2.66 0.79
CA LEU A 17 13.29 -1.70 1.39
C LEU A 17 13.49 -0.27 0.88
N VAL A 18 14.74 0.14 0.67
CA VAL A 18 15.06 1.47 0.11
C VAL A 18 14.65 1.56 -1.36
N LEU A 19 14.84 0.51 -2.16
CA LEU A 19 14.37 0.45 -3.55
C LEU A 19 12.84 0.49 -3.64
N CYS A 20 12.13 -0.08 -2.67
CA CYS A 20 10.67 0.04 -2.54
C CYS A 20 10.20 1.44 -2.07
N GLY A 21 11.10 2.43 -1.97
CA GLY A 21 10.75 3.82 -1.67
C GLY A 21 10.63 4.14 -0.19
N ASN A 22 10.97 3.23 0.72
CA ASN A 22 11.04 3.54 2.15
C ASN A 22 12.20 4.50 2.42
N SER A 23 12.00 5.43 3.36
CA SER A 23 13.08 6.33 3.76
C SER A 23 14.18 5.54 4.49
N LYS A 24 15.44 5.91 4.27
CA LYS A 24 16.60 5.32 4.96
C LYS A 24 16.44 5.36 6.50
N ASN A 25 15.77 6.40 7.02
CA ASN A 25 15.36 6.52 8.42
C ASN A 25 14.37 5.43 8.86
N SER A 26 13.34 5.17 8.06
CA SER A 26 12.35 4.13 8.36
C SER A 26 12.99 2.75 8.33
N VAL A 27 13.85 2.49 7.35
CA VAL A 27 14.57 1.21 7.20
C VAL A 27 15.51 0.97 8.38
N ALA A 28 16.24 2.00 8.83
CA ALA A 28 17.10 1.92 10.01
C ALA A 28 16.31 1.49 11.26
N LYS A 29 15.15 2.12 11.51
CA LYS A 29 14.26 1.76 12.63
C LYS A 29 13.71 0.34 12.50
N GLN A 30 13.28 -0.04 11.30
CA GLN A 30 12.65 -1.34 11.05
C GLN A 30 13.63 -2.52 11.19
N LEU A 31 14.89 -2.33 10.80
CA LEU A 31 15.91 -3.39 10.85
C LEU A 31 16.79 -3.31 12.11
N GLY A 32 16.62 -2.30 12.97
CA GLY A 32 17.48 -2.08 14.14
C GLY A 32 18.93 -1.77 13.77
N ILE A 33 19.18 -1.25 12.56
CA ILE A 33 20.51 -0.94 12.05
C ILE A 33 20.76 0.55 12.19
N GLY A 34 21.98 0.92 12.59
CA GLY A 34 22.41 2.31 12.62
C GLY A 34 22.21 3.00 11.26
N ILE A 35 21.61 4.19 11.28
CA ILE A 35 21.32 4.98 10.09
C ILE A 35 22.56 5.18 9.21
N THR A 36 23.72 5.45 9.81
CA THR A 36 25.00 5.65 9.13
C THR A 36 25.39 4.44 8.29
N THR A 37 25.09 3.24 8.79
CA THR A 37 25.38 2.00 8.08
C THR A 37 24.45 1.79 6.89
N ILE A 38 23.17 2.13 7.04
CA ILE A 38 22.23 2.14 5.92
C ILE A 38 22.74 3.09 4.82
N TYR A 39 23.13 4.32 5.17
CA TYR A 39 23.69 5.27 4.19
C TYR A 39 24.94 4.73 3.50
N LYS A 40 25.85 4.09 4.23
CA LYS A 40 27.06 3.48 3.66
C LYS A 40 26.76 2.39 2.63
N HIS A 41 25.72 1.58 2.86
CA HIS A 41 25.37 0.44 1.99
C HIS A 41 24.28 0.73 0.97
N THR A 42 23.71 1.93 0.97
CA THR A 42 22.64 2.38 0.05
C THR A 42 22.94 3.75 -0.54
N SER A 43 24.19 4.21 -0.49
CA SER A 43 24.63 5.51 -1.03
C SER A 43 24.51 5.56 -2.55
N ASP A 44 24.66 4.42 -3.20
CA ASP A 44 24.49 4.22 -4.64
C ASP A 44 23.02 4.30 -5.06
N ILE A 45 22.08 4.08 -4.13
CA ILE A 45 20.65 4.22 -4.40
C ILE A 45 20.33 5.71 -4.26
N PRO A 46 20.05 6.42 -5.39
CA PRO A 46 19.72 7.83 -5.34
C PRO A 46 18.58 8.01 -4.35
N GLY A 47 18.74 8.95 -3.41
CA GLY A 47 17.69 9.22 -2.43
C GLY A 47 16.37 9.55 -3.14
N ASN A 48 15.28 9.50 -2.37
CA ASN A 48 14.02 10.15 -2.74
C ASN A 48 14.26 11.65 -2.87
N LYS A 49 14.98 12.08 -3.92
CA LYS A 49 14.74 13.37 -4.53
C LYS A 49 13.26 13.34 -4.86
N HIS A 50 12.60 14.48 -4.70
CA HIS A 50 11.30 14.68 -5.32
C HIS A 50 11.52 14.52 -6.83
N THR A 51 11.50 13.28 -7.31
CA THR A 51 11.64 12.97 -8.73
C THR A 51 10.40 13.57 -9.32
N LYS A 52 10.56 14.76 -9.89
CA LYS A 52 9.48 15.47 -10.53
C LYS A 52 8.98 14.53 -11.61
N LEU A 53 7.75 14.02 -11.45
CA LEU A 53 7.18 13.15 -12.47
C LEU A 53 7.12 13.94 -13.77
N ASP A 54 7.46 13.26 -14.86
CA ASP A 54 7.27 13.84 -16.18
C ASP A 54 5.77 14.09 -16.42
N LYS A 55 5.46 15.17 -17.14
CA LYS A 55 4.08 15.59 -17.42
C LYS A 55 3.28 14.49 -18.11
N ILE A 56 3.91 13.71 -18.99
CA ILE A 56 3.29 12.58 -19.68
C ILE A 56 2.87 11.50 -18.67
N THR A 57 3.71 11.24 -17.67
CA THR A 57 3.41 10.24 -16.63
C THR A 57 2.26 10.71 -15.74
N ILE A 58 2.25 11.99 -15.37
CA ILE A 58 1.14 12.59 -14.60
C ILE A 58 -0.17 12.47 -15.39
N GLN A 59 -0.15 12.76 -16.69
CA GLN A 59 -1.33 12.67 -17.54
C GLN A 59 -1.88 11.24 -17.58
N ARG A 60 -1.02 10.24 -17.77
CA ARG A 60 -1.42 8.81 -17.74
C ARG A 60 -2.02 8.39 -16.40
N ILE A 61 -1.43 8.85 -15.28
CA ILE A 61 -1.99 8.58 -13.95
C ILE A 61 -3.41 9.16 -13.82
N ARG A 62 -3.63 10.37 -14.34
CA ARG A 62 -4.95 11.02 -14.32
C ARG A 62 -5.96 10.27 -15.18
N GLU A 63 -5.56 9.82 -16.38
CA GLU A 63 -6.37 8.97 -17.25
C GLU A 63 -6.74 7.65 -16.57
N GLU A 64 -5.80 7.00 -15.88
CA GLU A 64 -6.08 5.76 -15.14
C GLU A 64 -7.06 5.96 -13.98
N VAL A 65 -6.95 7.07 -13.24
CA VAL A 65 -7.91 7.40 -12.18
C VAL A 65 -9.31 7.68 -12.74
N LEU A 66 -9.40 8.36 -13.89
CA LEU A 66 -10.66 8.59 -14.58
C LEU A 66 -11.29 7.30 -15.13
N ASN A 67 -10.45 6.32 -15.51
CA ASN A 67 -10.85 4.97 -15.92
C ASN A 67 -11.07 4.01 -14.73
N ASP A 68 -11.47 4.54 -13.57
CA ASP A 68 -11.83 3.79 -12.36
C ASP A 68 -10.71 2.89 -11.76
N LYS A 69 -9.44 3.06 -12.12
CA LYS A 69 -8.35 2.39 -11.37
C LYS A 69 -8.13 3.08 -10.03
N SER A 70 -7.95 2.27 -8.98
CA SER A 70 -7.65 2.80 -7.65
C SER A 70 -6.27 3.47 -7.62
N LYS A 71 -6.16 4.59 -6.91
CA LYS A 71 -4.89 5.30 -6.68
C LYS A 71 -3.81 4.39 -6.08
N TYR A 72 -4.22 3.41 -5.27
CA TYR A 72 -3.33 2.41 -4.70
C TYR A 72 -2.81 1.43 -5.76
N GLN A 73 -3.69 0.92 -6.62
CA GLN A 73 -3.30 0.01 -7.71
C GLN A 73 -2.33 0.70 -8.67
N ILE A 74 -2.62 1.95 -9.06
CA ILE A 74 -1.75 2.75 -9.93
C ILE A 74 -0.37 2.94 -9.29
N ALA A 75 -0.32 3.24 -8.00
CA ALA A 75 0.93 3.39 -7.26
C ALA A 75 1.75 2.09 -7.27
N LYS A 76 1.10 0.94 -7.02
CA LYS A 76 1.73 -0.37 -7.03
C LYS A 76 2.25 -0.75 -8.43
N ASP A 77 1.42 -0.63 -9.45
CA ASP A 77 1.74 -1.02 -10.83
C ASP A 77 2.90 -0.18 -11.40
N ARG A 78 2.98 1.09 -11.01
CA ARG A 78 4.01 2.03 -11.53
C ARG A 78 5.22 2.17 -10.61
N GLY A 79 5.26 1.46 -9.48
CA GLY A 79 6.32 1.60 -8.48
C GLY A 79 6.42 3.02 -7.88
N LEU A 80 5.29 3.74 -7.84
CA LEU A 80 5.22 5.10 -7.32
C LEU A 80 4.77 5.09 -5.86
N ARG A 81 5.21 6.11 -5.11
CA ARG A 81 4.67 6.33 -3.77
C ARG A 81 3.20 6.75 -3.88
N PHE A 82 2.33 6.13 -3.06
CA PHE A 82 0.91 6.48 -3.01
C PHE A 82 0.65 7.98 -2.83
N GLY A 83 1.38 8.64 -1.94
CA GLY A 83 1.25 10.08 -1.72
C GLY A 83 1.55 10.92 -2.96
N THR A 84 2.42 10.45 -3.85
CA THR A 84 2.71 11.11 -5.13
C THR A 84 1.53 11.01 -6.09
N VAL A 85 0.95 9.82 -6.23
CA VAL A 85 -0.27 9.61 -7.02
C VAL A 85 -1.41 10.45 -6.47
N TYR A 86 -1.60 10.43 -5.15
CA TYR A 86 -2.63 11.22 -4.46
C TYR A 86 -2.46 12.72 -4.74
N TYR A 87 -1.25 13.28 -4.56
CA TYR A 87 -0.98 14.70 -4.78
C TYR A 87 -1.34 15.17 -6.20
N HIS A 88 -1.06 14.34 -7.22
CA HIS A 88 -1.32 14.67 -8.63
C HIS A 88 -2.76 14.39 -9.11
N THR A 89 -3.58 13.77 -8.26
CA THR A 89 -4.96 13.37 -8.57
C THR A 89 -5.95 13.78 -7.48
N GLN A 90 -5.54 14.63 -6.54
CA GLN A 90 -6.37 15.05 -5.41
C GLN A 90 -7.58 15.90 -5.86
N ASP A 91 -7.45 16.54 -7.02
CA ASP A 91 -8.50 17.32 -7.68
C ASP A 91 -9.49 16.44 -8.44
N LEU A 92 -9.16 15.17 -8.70
CA LEU A 92 -10.06 14.21 -9.32
C LEU A 92 -10.98 13.58 -8.26
N PRO A 93 -12.24 13.23 -8.64
CA PRO A 93 -13.19 12.64 -7.71
C PRO A 93 -12.57 11.40 -7.06
N ASN A 94 -12.39 11.47 -5.74
CA ASN A 94 -11.98 10.31 -4.98
C ASN A 94 -13.23 9.44 -4.81
N ARG A 95 -13.47 8.54 -5.77
CA ARG A 95 -14.46 7.48 -5.60
C ARG A 95 -13.93 6.52 -4.54
N VAL A 96 -14.07 6.94 -3.28
CA VAL A 96 -14.08 6.00 -2.17
C VAL A 96 -15.29 5.15 -2.48
N TYR A 97 -15.06 3.92 -2.94
CA TYR A 97 -16.10 2.92 -3.05
C TYR A 97 -16.51 2.56 -1.61
N ARG A 98 -17.22 3.49 -0.96
CA ARG A 98 -18.18 3.16 0.08
C ARG A 98 -19.37 2.65 -0.71
N GLU A 99 -19.29 1.41 -1.18
CA GLU A 99 -20.55 0.70 -1.38
C GLU A 99 -21.28 0.83 -0.04
N GLU A 100 -22.49 1.36 -0.07
CA GLU A 100 -23.44 1.17 1.01
C GLU A 100 -23.65 -0.34 1.12
N GLY A 101 -22.82 -0.99 1.93
CA GLY A 101 -22.63 -2.42 1.87
C GLY A 101 -21.90 -2.91 3.10
N ILE A 102 -22.30 -4.07 3.57
CA ILE A 102 -21.69 -4.73 4.73
C ILE A 102 -20.29 -5.21 4.33
N GLN A 103 -19.27 -4.84 5.11
CA GLN A 103 -17.86 -5.18 4.85
C GLN A 103 -17.20 -5.83 6.07
N GLY A 104 -16.01 -6.39 5.85
CA GLY A 104 -15.15 -6.92 6.92
C GLY A 104 -15.75 -8.13 7.63
N GLU A 105 -15.59 -8.18 8.95
CA GLU A 105 -16.04 -9.31 9.77
C GLU A 105 -17.56 -9.53 9.68
N VAL A 106 -18.34 -8.46 9.55
CA VAL A 106 -19.79 -8.54 9.43
C VAL A 106 -20.21 -9.21 8.12
N LEU A 107 -19.49 -8.95 7.03
CA LEU A 107 -19.73 -9.64 5.75
C LEU A 107 -19.37 -11.12 5.83
N ASN A 108 -18.28 -11.45 6.54
CA ASN A 108 -17.86 -12.83 6.74
C ASN A 108 -18.87 -13.61 7.57
N LEU A 109 -19.39 -12.99 8.65
CA LEU A 109 -20.46 -13.55 9.46
C LEU A 109 -21.72 -13.79 8.60
N LEU A 110 -22.12 -12.81 7.79
CA LEU A 110 -23.27 -12.94 6.90
C LEU A 110 -23.11 -14.13 5.93
N LYS A 111 -21.95 -14.28 5.31
CA LYS A 111 -21.63 -15.41 4.42
C LYS A 111 -21.70 -16.75 5.15
N GLN A 112 -21.20 -16.81 6.39
CA GLN A 112 -21.25 -18.03 7.20
C GLN A 112 -22.69 -18.40 7.55
N LEU A 113 -23.49 -17.44 8.00
CA LEU A 113 -24.91 -17.63 8.32
C LEU A 113 -25.68 -18.16 7.11
N MET A 114 -25.49 -17.56 5.93
CA MET A 114 -26.10 -18.05 4.69
C MET A 114 -25.68 -19.49 4.35
N LYS A 115 -24.41 -19.83 4.58
CA LYS A 115 -23.89 -21.19 4.36
C LYS A 115 -24.46 -22.21 5.34
N GLU A 116 -24.74 -21.80 6.57
CA GLU A 116 -25.37 -22.62 7.61
C GLU A 116 -26.91 -22.70 7.48
N GLY A 117 -27.47 -22.14 6.41
CA GLY A 117 -28.88 -22.21 6.07
C GLY A 117 -29.73 -21.08 6.65
N TYR A 118 -29.12 -20.04 7.22
CA TYR A 118 -29.88 -18.89 7.74
C TYR A 118 -30.23 -17.91 6.61
N VAL A 119 -31.52 -17.58 6.51
CA VAL A 119 -32.08 -16.59 5.59
C VAL A 119 -32.67 -15.44 6.39
N LEU A 120 -32.28 -14.22 6.03
CA LEU A 120 -32.86 -12.99 6.59
C LEU A 120 -34.10 -12.61 5.79
N SER A 121 -35.23 -12.44 6.47
CA SER A 121 -36.43 -11.86 5.90
C SER A 121 -36.43 -10.34 6.08
N THR A 122 -37.11 -9.64 5.18
CA THR A 122 -37.39 -8.20 5.30
C THR A 122 -38.28 -7.86 6.51
N GLU A 123 -38.90 -8.85 7.16
CA GLU A 123 -39.71 -8.70 8.36
C GLU A 123 -38.94 -8.99 9.66
N GLU A 124 -37.73 -8.45 9.88
CA GLU A 124 -36.93 -8.62 11.13
C GLU A 124 -36.81 -10.07 11.68
N LYS A 125 -37.09 -11.08 10.85
CA LYS A 125 -37.13 -12.49 11.21
C LYS A 125 -36.04 -13.22 10.47
N SER A 126 -35.34 -14.10 11.17
CA SER A 126 -34.37 -15.01 10.57
C SER A 126 -34.94 -16.43 10.58
N PHE A 127 -34.77 -17.14 9.47
CA PHE A 127 -35.23 -18.51 9.29
C PHE A 127 -34.01 -19.41 9.07
N ARG A 128 -34.06 -20.64 9.57
CA ARG A 128 -33.07 -21.67 9.25
C ARG A 128 -33.71 -22.67 8.30
N LEU A 129 -33.17 -22.74 7.08
CA LEU A 129 -33.50 -23.78 6.12
C LEU A 129 -32.99 -25.11 6.69
N THR A 130 -33.93 -25.99 7.00
CA THR A 130 -33.68 -27.33 7.56
C THR A 130 -33.37 -28.32 6.45
#